data_AF-U7NJ66-F1
#
_entry.id   AF-U7NJ66-F1
#
_cell.length_a   1.000
_cell.length_b   1.000
_cell.length_c   1.000
_cell.angle_alpha   90.00
_cell.angle_beta   90.00
_cell.angle_gamma   90.00
#
_symmetry.space_group_name_H-M   'P 1'
#
loop_
_entity.id
_entity.type
_entity.pdbx_description
1 polymer ?
#
loop_
_entity_poly.entity_id
_entity_poly.type
_entity_poly.pdbx_seq_one_letter_code
_entity_poly.pdbx_strand_id
1 'polypeptide(L)'
;MDRYLSETTLLFDENTLRVSQFSYLISQYLVLARERGYWSETEERLYKRLLTLVEFFWFYRIRYDVTFQYKFAGLAQRVSWKARSESTTPPHNRAVVDEEWFIMAITGDLIAIGMAADFDKQKVLAKIAEDSCDAVRKAGRFYEDGTWRFQPGVWSTHPDFLYAGNDSVAPGLQKRIVADIGLDTGHAHRFPLWLRSLARGPSGSKCHELYMKALDGFRKQFVNRVLVKSSSSLPLLENFLDGSNGVYRYGYATLGESQGYGPNEMSGSLVHGWYAFLGGKELQEAFKSLEMRIVSKEAIPEEYKGPLSSRDRHPFFSKNNYWKNGFAELHIVLAKLISESELGAGT
;
A
#
# COMPACT_ATOMS: atom_id res chain seq x y z
N MET A 1 0.73 -8.13 -20.18
CA MET A 1 0.12 -7.50 -18.98
C MET A 1 -0.40 -8.62 -18.05
N ASP A 2 0.37 -9.70 -17.92
CA ASP A 2 -0.06 -10.98 -17.32
C ASP A 2 0.61 -11.29 -15.99
N ARG A 3 1.45 -10.38 -15.48
CA ARG A 3 2.27 -10.61 -14.28
C ARG A 3 1.44 -10.80 -12.99
N TYR A 4 0.14 -10.54 -13.04
CA TYR A 4 -0.79 -10.68 -11.92
C TYR A 4 -1.90 -11.72 -12.16
N LEU A 5 -1.85 -12.42 -13.31
CA LEU A 5 -2.88 -13.38 -13.72
C LEU A 5 -2.39 -14.83 -13.72
N SER A 6 -1.09 -15.11 -13.52
CA SER A 6 -0.64 -16.50 -13.48
C SER A 6 -1.02 -17.19 -12.16
N GLU A 7 -1.62 -18.35 -12.34
CA GLU A 7 -2.25 -19.20 -11.36
C GLU A 7 -1.23 -19.81 -10.40
N THR A 8 -1.69 -20.06 -9.17
CA THR A 8 -1.27 -21.08 -8.20
C THR A 8 0.00 -21.91 -8.49
N THR A 9 1.17 -21.28 -8.58
CA THR A 9 2.44 -21.97 -8.36
C THR A 9 3.28 -21.26 -7.29
N LEU A 10 3.79 -22.05 -6.34
CA LEU A 10 4.69 -21.61 -5.26
C LEU A 10 6.15 -21.46 -5.75
N LEU A 11 6.38 -21.49 -7.07
CA LEU A 11 7.70 -21.27 -7.64
C LEU A 11 8.05 -19.79 -7.47
N PHE A 12 9.23 -19.55 -6.89
CA PHE A 12 9.68 -18.24 -6.40
C PHE A 12 9.62 -17.12 -7.46
N ASP A 13 9.65 -17.45 -8.76
CA ASP A 13 9.70 -16.49 -9.85
C ASP A 13 8.36 -15.87 -10.27
N GLU A 14 7.23 -16.56 -10.05
CA GLU A 14 5.91 -16.02 -10.41
C GLU A 14 5.21 -15.30 -9.24
N ASN A 15 5.68 -15.46 -7.99
CA ASN A 15 4.92 -15.04 -6.81
C ASN A 15 5.58 -13.98 -5.91
N THR A 16 6.48 -13.20 -6.50
CA THR A 16 7.32 -12.22 -5.82
C THR A 16 6.55 -11.26 -4.91
N LEU A 17 5.41 -10.73 -5.36
CA LEU A 17 4.61 -9.80 -4.56
C LEU A 17 4.02 -10.46 -3.31
N ARG A 18 3.48 -11.70 -3.41
CA ARG A 18 2.93 -12.40 -2.25
C ARG A 18 4.03 -12.78 -1.27
N VAL A 19 5.21 -13.20 -1.77
CA VAL A 19 6.37 -13.48 -0.92
C VAL A 19 6.80 -12.23 -0.15
N SER A 20 6.93 -11.08 -0.83
CA SER A 20 7.30 -9.83 -0.17
C SER A 20 6.24 -9.37 0.84
N GLN A 21 4.95 -9.47 0.49
CA GLN A 21 3.87 -9.11 1.40
C GLN A 21 3.82 -10.02 2.63
N PHE A 22 3.94 -11.33 2.47
CA PHE A 22 3.95 -12.27 3.59
C PHE A 22 5.19 -12.07 4.47
N SER A 23 6.36 -11.84 3.85
CA SER A 23 7.61 -11.54 4.57
C SER A 23 7.50 -10.26 5.38
N TYR A 24 6.75 -9.26 4.89
CA TYR A 24 6.45 -8.05 5.63
C TYR A 24 5.52 -8.29 6.84
N LEU A 25 4.53 -9.17 6.72
CA LEU A 25 3.74 -9.55 7.90
C LEU A 25 4.59 -10.26 8.95
N ILE A 26 5.57 -11.08 8.52
CA ILE A 26 6.55 -11.68 9.45
C ILE A 26 7.40 -10.59 10.11
N SER A 27 7.87 -9.58 9.39
CA SER A 27 8.68 -8.51 9.99
C SER A 27 7.90 -7.71 11.04
N GLN A 28 6.63 -7.39 10.76
CA GLN A 28 5.73 -6.76 11.74
C GLN A 28 5.51 -7.64 12.98
N TYR A 29 5.28 -8.95 12.78
CA TYR A 29 5.18 -9.91 13.88
C TYR A 29 6.45 -9.90 14.74
N LEU A 30 7.64 -9.93 14.14
CA LEU A 30 8.90 -9.94 14.88
C LEU A 30 9.12 -8.67 15.69
N VAL A 31 8.72 -7.50 15.17
CA VAL A 31 8.78 -6.26 15.95
C VAL A 31 7.87 -6.35 17.18
N LEU A 32 6.62 -6.76 16.99
CA LEU A 32 5.67 -6.92 18.10
C LEU A 32 6.13 -7.97 19.11
N ALA A 33 6.66 -9.10 18.63
CA ALA A 33 7.20 -10.17 19.46
C ALA A 33 8.36 -9.66 20.33
N ARG A 34 9.27 -8.87 19.72
CA ARG A 34 10.37 -8.21 20.43
C ARG A 34 9.88 -7.21 21.48
N GLU A 35 8.95 -6.33 21.14
CA GLU A 35 8.37 -5.33 22.05
C GLU A 35 7.66 -5.97 23.25
N ARG A 36 7.08 -7.15 23.06
CA ARG A 36 6.37 -7.91 24.11
C ARG A 36 7.27 -8.87 24.89
N GLY A 37 8.56 -8.92 24.59
CA GLY A 37 9.50 -9.85 25.23
C GLY A 37 9.30 -11.32 24.82
N TYR A 38 8.56 -11.58 23.75
CA TYR A 38 8.39 -12.91 23.17
C TYR A 38 9.45 -13.15 22.10
N TRP A 39 10.63 -13.61 22.53
CA TRP A 39 11.71 -13.93 21.61
C TRP A 39 12.27 -15.33 21.88
N SER A 40 12.12 -16.22 20.91
CA SER A 40 12.64 -17.58 20.96
C SER A 40 13.55 -17.89 19.76
N GLU A 41 14.06 -19.12 19.71
CA GLU A 41 14.79 -19.64 18.55
C GLU A 41 13.97 -19.54 17.25
N THR A 42 12.64 -19.63 17.34
CA THR A 42 11.76 -19.50 16.17
C THR A 42 11.82 -18.08 15.58
N GLU A 43 11.66 -17.05 16.41
CA GLU A 43 11.77 -15.65 16.01
C GLU A 43 13.16 -15.33 15.47
N GLU A 44 14.21 -15.85 16.11
CA GLU A 44 15.58 -15.67 15.63
C GLU A 44 15.79 -16.28 14.24
N ARG A 45 15.26 -17.48 14.00
CA ARG A 45 15.33 -18.13 12.67
C ARG A 45 14.55 -17.34 11.61
N LEU A 46 13.38 -16.81 11.95
CA LEU A 46 12.60 -15.94 11.06
C LEU A 46 13.35 -14.64 10.74
N TYR A 47 13.96 -14.01 11.76
CA TYR A 47 14.79 -12.82 11.59
C TYR A 47 15.96 -13.06 10.62
N LYS A 48 16.73 -14.13 10.85
CA LYS A 48 17.85 -14.51 9.95
C LYS A 48 17.36 -14.81 8.53
N ARG A 49 16.20 -15.45 8.37
CA ARG A 49 15.60 -15.70 7.05
C ARG A 49 15.23 -14.39 6.34
N LEU A 50 14.68 -13.42 7.06
CA LEU A 50 14.36 -12.12 6.50
C LEU A 50 15.62 -11.33 6.11
N LEU A 51 16.70 -11.37 6.91
CA LEU A 51 17.98 -10.75 6.53
C LEU A 51 18.50 -11.28 5.18
N THR A 52 18.51 -12.61 4.99
CA THR A 52 18.91 -13.22 3.73
C THR A 52 17.95 -12.85 2.60
N LEU A 53 16.65 -12.78 2.86
CA LEU A 53 15.64 -12.44 1.86
C LEU A 53 15.82 -10.99 1.37
N VAL A 54 15.95 -10.02 2.27
CA VAL A 54 16.09 -8.61 1.87
C VAL A 54 17.37 -8.39 1.08
N GLU A 55 18.48 -9.00 1.50
CA GLU A 55 19.75 -8.93 0.76
C GLU A 55 19.62 -9.55 -0.64
N PHE A 56 19.02 -10.75 -0.73
CA PHE A 56 18.80 -11.43 -2.00
C PHE A 56 17.96 -10.61 -2.98
N PHE A 57 16.82 -10.09 -2.53
CA PHE A 57 15.95 -9.27 -3.37
C PHE A 57 16.62 -7.94 -3.74
N TRP A 58 17.36 -7.34 -2.81
CA TRP A 58 17.94 -6.02 -3.04
C TRP A 58 19.11 -6.04 -4.01
N PHE A 59 20.01 -7.03 -3.92
CA PHE A 59 21.26 -7.02 -4.69
C PHE A 59 21.36 -8.07 -5.79
N TYR A 60 20.74 -9.24 -5.61
CA TYR A 60 21.08 -10.40 -6.43
C TYR A 60 19.96 -10.82 -7.38
N ARG A 61 18.70 -10.62 -6.98
CA ARG A 61 17.60 -11.14 -7.76
C ARG A 61 17.36 -10.30 -9.02
N ILE A 62 17.42 -10.93 -10.18
CA ILE A 62 17.19 -10.25 -11.46
C ILE A 62 15.80 -9.62 -11.48
N ARG A 63 15.76 -8.36 -11.92
CA ARG A 63 14.52 -7.60 -12.09
C ARG A 63 14.45 -6.99 -13.46
N TYR A 64 13.21 -6.71 -13.84
CA TYR A 64 12.91 -5.97 -15.04
C TYR A 64 12.08 -4.74 -14.69
N ASP A 65 12.13 -3.73 -15.55
CA ASP A 65 11.11 -2.69 -15.56
C ASP A 65 9.76 -3.27 -16.04
N VAL A 66 8.72 -2.43 -16.07
CA VAL A 66 7.37 -2.88 -16.43
C VAL A 66 7.24 -3.28 -17.91
N THR A 67 8.14 -2.78 -18.78
CA THR A 67 8.15 -3.12 -20.22
C THR A 67 9.07 -4.29 -20.56
N PHE A 68 9.78 -4.84 -19.57
CA PHE A 68 10.81 -5.88 -19.76
C PHE A 68 12.00 -5.47 -20.66
N GLN A 69 12.16 -4.17 -20.93
CA GLN A 69 13.25 -3.65 -21.75
C GLN A 69 14.55 -3.52 -20.96
N TYR A 70 14.46 -3.19 -19.68
CA TYR A 70 15.61 -2.99 -18.81
C TYR A 70 15.74 -4.13 -17.82
N LYS A 71 16.95 -4.69 -17.72
CA LYS A 71 17.32 -5.74 -16.76
C LYS A 71 18.20 -5.14 -15.67
N PHE A 72 17.90 -5.48 -14.42
CA PHE A 72 18.60 -5.00 -13.23
C PHE A 72 19.07 -6.19 -12.38
N ALA A 73 20.27 -6.07 -11.82
CA ALA A 73 20.73 -6.96 -10.76
C ALA A 73 20.21 -6.42 -9.41
N GLY A 74 19.03 -6.89 -8.99
CA GLY A 74 18.41 -6.49 -7.73
C GLY A 74 17.58 -5.21 -7.77
N LEU A 75 16.86 -4.96 -6.67
CA LEU A 75 16.09 -3.74 -6.46
C LEU A 75 16.97 -2.50 -6.31
N ALA A 76 18.21 -2.62 -5.81
CA ALA A 76 19.14 -1.51 -5.68
C ALA A 76 19.33 -0.76 -7.01
N GLN A 77 19.67 -1.51 -8.07
CA GLN A 77 19.87 -0.94 -9.40
C GLN A 77 18.56 -0.39 -9.98
N ARG A 78 17.45 -1.11 -9.79
CA ARG A 78 16.14 -0.68 -10.30
C ARG A 78 15.68 0.62 -9.64
N VAL A 79 15.74 0.74 -8.32
CA VAL A 79 15.38 1.95 -7.57
C VAL A 79 16.30 3.11 -7.98
N SER A 80 17.61 2.87 -8.06
CA SER A 80 18.58 3.89 -8.50
C SER A 80 18.31 4.38 -9.93
N TRP A 81 17.91 3.49 -10.84
CA TRP A 81 17.50 3.86 -12.19
C TRP A 81 16.22 4.70 -12.16
N LYS A 82 15.18 4.25 -11.46
CA LYS A 82 13.89 4.97 -11.30
C LYS A 82 14.06 6.39 -10.76
N ALA A 83 14.99 6.57 -9.81
CA ALA A 83 15.26 7.86 -9.17
C ALA A 83 16.05 8.84 -10.06
N ARG A 84 16.75 8.35 -11.10
CA ARG A 84 17.56 9.18 -12.02
C ARG A 84 16.89 9.44 -13.36
N SER A 85 15.96 8.60 -13.78
CA SER A 85 15.27 8.75 -15.06
C SER A 85 14.16 9.80 -14.95
N GLU A 86 14.47 11.05 -15.29
CA GLU A 86 13.50 12.16 -15.25
C GLU A 86 12.41 12.04 -16.35
N SER A 87 12.68 11.31 -17.44
CA SER A 87 11.83 11.31 -18.65
C SER A 87 11.68 9.91 -19.30
N THR A 88 11.23 8.90 -18.53
CA THR A 88 10.82 7.63 -19.16
C THR A 88 9.49 7.81 -19.89
N THR A 89 9.37 7.25 -21.09
CA THR A 89 8.09 7.17 -21.81
C THR A 89 7.68 5.70 -21.96
N PRO A 90 6.55 5.29 -21.36
CA PRO A 90 5.65 6.08 -20.53
C PRO A 90 6.18 6.34 -19.09
N PRO A 91 5.74 7.42 -18.41
CA PRO A 91 6.17 7.77 -17.05
C PRO A 91 5.99 6.67 -15.99
N HIS A 92 5.00 5.79 -16.12
CA HIS A 92 4.78 4.75 -15.12
C HIS A 92 5.88 3.67 -15.10
N ASN A 93 6.77 3.64 -16.10
CA ASN A 93 7.93 2.72 -16.10
C ASN A 93 8.88 2.99 -14.93
N ARG A 94 8.96 4.24 -14.46
CA ARG A 94 9.78 4.61 -13.31
C ARG A 94 9.05 4.56 -11.96
N ALA A 95 7.81 4.06 -11.91
CA ALA A 95 7.06 3.97 -10.66
C ALA A 95 7.75 3.02 -9.67
N VAL A 96 7.87 3.42 -8.41
CA VAL A 96 8.31 2.56 -7.30
C VAL A 96 7.06 1.84 -6.83
N VAL A 97 7.02 0.52 -6.95
CA VAL A 97 5.80 -0.27 -6.75
C VAL A 97 5.84 -1.03 -5.43
N ASP A 98 4.76 -1.75 -5.12
CA ASP A 98 4.60 -2.49 -3.86
C ASP A 98 5.81 -3.38 -3.53
N GLU A 99 6.43 -4.00 -4.54
CA GLU A 99 7.58 -4.86 -4.33
C GLU A 99 8.76 -4.14 -3.67
N GLU A 100 9.14 -2.95 -4.17
CA GLU A 100 10.18 -2.14 -3.52
C GLU A 100 9.74 -1.75 -2.11
N TRP A 101 8.52 -1.25 -1.97
CA TRP A 101 8.01 -0.77 -0.69
C TRP A 101 8.04 -1.83 0.40
N PHE A 102 7.68 -3.07 0.09
CA PHE A 102 7.77 -4.17 1.03
C PHE A 102 9.20 -4.42 1.51
N ILE A 103 10.18 -4.50 0.59
CA ILE A 103 11.57 -4.76 0.99
C ILE A 103 12.16 -3.58 1.77
N MET A 104 11.84 -2.34 1.38
CA MET A 104 12.23 -1.14 2.11
C MET A 104 11.63 -1.13 3.53
N ALA A 105 10.34 -1.45 3.68
CA ALA A 105 9.67 -1.49 4.97
C ALA A 105 10.17 -2.63 5.89
N ILE A 106 10.38 -3.84 5.34
CA ILE A 106 11.00 -4.96 6.08
C ILE A 106 12.38 -4.54 6.62
N THR A 107 13.16 -3.82 5.82
CA THR A 107 14.48 -3.34 6.26
C THR A 107 14.38 -2.41 7.48
N GLY A 108 13.41 -1.49 7.48
CA GLY A 108 13.13 -0.62 8.63
C GLY A 108 12.83 -1.41 9.91
N ASP A 109 12.01 -2.46 9.80
CA ASP A 109 11.71 -3.36 10.91
C ASP A 109 12.94 -4.14 11.40
N LEU A 110 13.75 -4.67 10.47
CA LEU A 110 14.95 -5.45 10.81
C LEU A 110 16.02 -4.59 11.51
N ILE A 111 16.14 -3.32 11.13
CA ILE A 111 16.99 -2.34 11.82
C ILE A 111 16.47 -2.10 13.23
N ALA A 112 15.16 -1.90 13.40
CA ALA A 112 14.54 -1.64 14.70
C ALA A 112 14.71 -2.81 15.69
N ILE A 113 14.67 -4.05 15.20
CA ILE A 113 14.93 -5.24 16.01
C ILE A 113 16.38 -5.26 16.53
N GLY A 114 17.34 -4.75 15.75
CA GLY A 114 18.71 -4.47 16.22
C GLY A 114 19.55 -5.69 16.59
N MET A 115 19.20 -6.88 16.11
CA MET A 115 19.85 -8.15 16.51
C MET A 115 20.94 -8.65 15.55
N ALA A 116 21.21 -7.96 14.44
CA ALA A 116 22.28 -8.34 13.53
C ALA A 116 23.64 -8.13 14.21
N ALA A 117 24.24 -9.19 14.78
CA ALA A 117 25.61 -9.16 15.27
C ALA A 117 26.64 -9.14 14.13
N ASP A 118 26.23 -9.56 12.93
CA ASP A 118 27.04 -9.59 11.73
C ASP A 118 27.17 -8.19 11.12
N PHE A 119 28.41 -7.68 11.12
CA PHE A 119 28.76 -6.36 10.60
C PHE A 119 28.41 -6.19 9.11
N ASP A 120 28.53 -7.25 8.30
CA ASP A 120 28.20 -7.16 6.88
C ASP A 120 26.69 -7.10 6.65
N LYS A 121 25.90 -7.78 7.48
CA LYS A 121 24.43 -7.63 7.47
C LYS A 121 24.00 -6.23 7.89
N GLN A 122 24.66 -5.63 8.87
CA GLN A 122 24.39 -4.24 9.27
C GLN A 122 24.66 -3.25 8.11
N LYS A 123 25.77 -3.43 7.37
CA LYS A 123 26.06 -2.60 6.18
C LYS A 123 25.00 -2.77 5.09
N VAL A 124 24.55 -4.00 4.84
CA VAL A 124 23.47 -4.28 3.89
C VAL A 124 22.20 -3.51 4.28
N LEU A 125 21.76 -3.63 5.54
CA LEU A 125 20.57 -2.91 6.01
C LEU A 125 20.74 -1.39 5.92
N ALA A 126 21.91 -0.87 6.31
CA ALA A 126 22.20 0.57 6.23
C ALA A 126 22.13 1.09 4.78
N LYS A 127 22.69 0.34 3.82
CA LYS A 127 22.63 0.70 2.39
C LYS A 127 21.19 0.72 1.87
N ILE A 128 20.38 -0.28 2.23
CA ILE A 128 18.97 -0.33 1.83
C ILE A 128 18.19 0.84 2.44
N ALA A 129 18.42 1.14 3.72
CA ALA A 129 17.75 2.26 4.40
C ALA A 129 18.11 3.62 3.77
N GLU A 130 19.37 3.82 3.39
CA GLU A 130 19.81 5.01 2.65
C GLU A 130 19.08 5.14 1.30
N ASP A 131 19.07 4.07 0.49
CA ASP A 131 18.38 4.06 -0.80
C ASP A 131 16.87 4.29 -0.65
N SER A 132 16.26 3.73 0.41
CA SER A 132 14.84 3.90 0.73
C SER A 132 14.53 5.36 1.06
N CYS A 133 15.40 6.01 1.83
CA CYS A 133 15.26 7.41 2.22
C CYS A 133 15.39 8.33 1.00
N ASP A 134 16.33 8.02 0.13
CA ASP A 134 16.50 8.70 -1.15
C ASP A 134 15.29 8.55 -2.08
N ALA A 135 14.74 7.34 -2.18
CA ALA A 135 13.55 7.07 -2.97
C ALA A 135 12.37 7.90 -2.47
N VAL A 136 12.08 7.88 -1.16
CA VAL A 136 10.98 8.66 -0.57
C VAL A 136 11.19 10.16 -0.73
N ARG A 137 12.43 10.65 -0.55
CA ARG A 137 12.74 12.08 -0.70
C ARG A 137 12.54 12.58 -2.12
N LYS A 138 12.98 11.80 -3.12
CA LYS A 138 12.94 12.20 -4.54
C LYS A 138 11.55 12.02 -5.15
N ALA A 139 10.83 10.98 -4.75
CA ALA A 139 9.53 10.64 -5.32
C ALA A 139 8.34 11.19 -4.52
N GLY A 140 8.52 11.52 -3.25
CA GLY A 140 7.50 12.14 -2.41
C GLY A 140 7.43 13.66 -2.60
N ARG A 141 6.22 14.21 -2.61
CA ARG A 141 5.98 15.65 -2.71
C ARG A 141 5.13 16.13 -1.55
N PHE A 142 5.64 17.12 -0.81
CA PHE A 142 4.88 17.88 0.18
C PHE A 142 4.23 19.09 -0.48
N TYR A 143 3.01 19.40 -0.07
CA TYR A 143 2.27 20.59 -0.49
C TYR A 143 2.19 21.61 0.65
N GLU A 144 1.79 22.84 0.33
CA GLU A 144 1.73 23.97 1.27
C GLU A 144 0.76 23.72 2.43
N ASP A 145 -0.32 22.99 2.19
CA ASP A 145 -1.29 22.57 3.21
C ASP A 145 -0.78 21.44 4.13
N GLY A 146 0.49 21.05 3.96
CA GLY A 146 1.14 19.98 4.72
C GLY A 146 0.76 18.57 4.28
N THR A 147 -0.04 18.41 3.23
CA THR A 147 -0.32 17.09 2.65
C THR A 147 0.91 16.51 1.94
N TRP A 148 0.93 15.19 1.78
CA TRP A 148 2.01 14.48 1.08
C TRP A 148 1.46 13.44 0.12
N ARG A 149 2.01 13.40 -1.09
CA ARG A 149 1.71 12.37 -2.11
C ARG A 149 3.00 11.74 -2.64
N PHE A 150 2.97 10.43 -2.83
CA PHE A 150 4.07 9.70 -3.44
C PHE A 150 3.87 9.55 -4.95
N GLN A 151 4.87 9.93 -5.73
CA GLN A 151 4.92 9.85 -7.19
C GLN A 151 3.69 10.46 -7.90
N PRO A 152 3.29 11.71 -7.58
CA PRO A 152 2.15 12.34 -8.23
C PRO A 152 2.35 12.39 -9.76
N GLY A 153 1.31 12.00 -10.50
CA GLY A 153 1.29 11.98 -11.97
C GLY A 153 2.04 10.83 -12.65
N VAL A 154 2.81 10.00 -11.91
CA VAL A 154 3.58 8.90 -12.53
C VAL A 154 2.67 7.88 -13.23
N TRP A 155 1.43 7.73 -12.73
CA TRP A 155 0.45 6.76 -13.19
C TRP A 155 -0.49 7.30 -14.28
N SER A 156 -0.45 8.59 -14.60
CA SER A 156 -1.39 9.27 -15.52
C SER A 156 -1.58 8.59 -16.89
N THR A 157 -0.54 7.90 -17.36
CA THR A 157 -0.50 7.21 -18.66
C THR A 157 -0.61 5.69 -18.55
N HIS A 158 -0.72 5.16 -17.33
CA HIS A 158 -0.90 3.73 -17.11
C HIS A 158 -2.29 3.31 -17.58
N PRO A 159 -2.47 2.15 -18.27
CA PRO A 159 -3.76 1.71 -18.79
C PRO A 159 -4.91 1.76 -17.76
N ASP A 160 -4.65 1.33 -16.53
CA ASP A 160 -5.61 1.35 -15.42
C ASP A 160 -6.15 2.76 -15.07
N PHE A 161 -5.42 3.83 -15.41
CA PHE A 161 -5.72 5.23 -15.04
C PHE A 161 -6.21 6.09 -16.22
N LEU A 162 -6.21 5.57 -17.45
CA LEU A 162 -6.54 6.35 -18.66
C LEU A 162 -7.95 6.96 -18.66
N TYR A 163 -8.83 6.43 -17.82
CA TYR A 163 -10.24 6.82 -17.73
C TYR A 163 -10.58 7.56 -16.43
N ALA A 164 -9.59 7.88 -15.60
CA ALA A 164 -9.76 8.43 -14.26
C ALA A 164 -10.45 9.79 -14.19
N GLY A 165 -10.53 10.55 -15.29
CA GLY A 165 -11.29 11.79 -15.36
C GLY A 165 -12.76 11.62 -15.73
N ASN A 166 -13.25 10.40 -15.96
CA ASN A 166 -14.67 10.15 -16.25
C ASN A 166 -15.44 9.96 -14.94
N ASP A 167 -16.63 10.57 -14.85
CA ASP A 167 -17.43 10.62 -13.62
C ASP A 167 -18.35 9.40 -13.43
N SER A 168 -18.37 8.47 -14.38
CA SER A 168 -19.19 7.25 -14.33
C SER A 168 -18.69 6.18 -15.29
N VAL A 169 -18.88 4.91 -14.96
CA VAL A 169 -18.65 3.79 -15.88
C VAL A 169 -19.78 3.75 -16.91
N ALA A 170 -19.43 3.75 -18.20
CA ALA A 170 -20.39 3.63 -19.29
C ALA A 170 -19.74 2.88 -20.48
N PRO A 171 -20.52 2.22 -21.35
CA PRO A 171 -19.98 1.66 -22.58
C PRO A 171 -19.32 2.72 -23.46
N GLY A 172 -18.17 2.39 -24.07
CA GLY A 172 -17.50 3.27 -25.03
C GLY A 172 -16.86 4.53 -24.44
N LEU A 173 -16.51 4.54 -23.14
CA LEU A 173 -15.80 5.66 -22.53
C LEU A 173 -14.59 6.09 -23.37
N GLN A 174 -14.40 7.41 -23.44
CA GLN A 174 -13.20 8.01 -23.99
C GLN A 174 -12.16 8.21 -22.90
N LYS A 175 -10.89 8.14 -23.27
CA LYS A 175 -9.79 8.40 -22.32
C LYS A 175 -9.88 9.86 -21.85
N ARG A 176 -9.83 10.06 -20.53
CA ARG A 176 -9.81 11.38 -19.89
C ARG A 176 -8.73 11.34 -18.81
N ILE A 177 -7.51 11.66 -19.22
CA ILE A 177 -6.31 11.56 -18.38
C ILE A 177 -6.30 12.68 -17.35
N VAL A 178 -5.99 12.32 -16.10
CA VAL A 178 -5.69 13.26 -15.02
C VAL A 178 -4.16 13.31 -14.87
N ALA A 179 -3.55 14.43 -15.26
CA ALA A 179 -2.09 14.53 -15.41
C ALA A 179 -1.32 14.35 -14.10
N ASP A 180 -1.81 14.93 -13.00
CA ASP A 180 -1.20 14.88 -11.66
C ASP A 180 -1.88 13.87 -10.73
N ILE A 181 -2.45 12.81 -11.30
CA ILE A 181 -3.22 11.81 -10.55
C ILE A 181 -2.39 11.15 -9.44
N GLY A 182 -3.02 10.94 -8.28
CA GLY A 182 -2.45 10.17 -7.19
C GLY A 182 -2.48 8.66 -7.46
N LEU A 183 -1.77 7.89 -6.63
CA LEU A 183 -1.96 6.44 -6.57
C LEU A 183 -3.41 6.13 -6.18
N ASP A 184 -3.96 5.02 -6.66
CA ASP A 184 -5.29 4.59 -6.23
C ASP A 184 -5.30 4.17 -4.75
N THR A 185 -6.44 4.33 -4.09
CA THR A 185 -6.60 4.04 -2.67
C THR A 185 -6.42 2.57 -2.30
N GLY A 186 -6.58 1.66 -3.26
CA GLY A 186 -6.38 0.21 -3.09
C GLY A 186 -4.91 -0.23 -3.07
N HIS A 187 -4.00 0.56 -3.65
CA HIS A 187 -2.56 0.35 -3.46
C HIS A 187 -2.05 1.16 -2.27
N ALA A 188 -2.54 2.40 -2.14
CA ALA A 188 -2.12 3.32 -1.08
C ALA A 188 -2.44 2.85 0.34
N HIS A 189 -3.37 1.92 0.54
CA HIS A 189 -3.76 1.45 1.87
C HIS A 189 -2.61 0.86 2.69
N ARG A 190 -1.47 0.53 2.05
CA ARG A 190 -0.29 -0.05 2.70
C ARG A 190 0.67 1.00 3.27
N PHE A 191 0.60 2.24 2.79
CA PHE A 191 1.49 3.32 3.19
C PHE A 191 1.51 3.59 4.71
N PRO A 192 0.39 3.53 5.46
CA PRO A 192 0.40 3.78 6.89
C PRO A 192 1.44 2.94 7.64
N LEU A 193 1.46 1.61 7.40
CA LEU A 193 2.43 0.74 8.07
C LEU A 193 3.80 0.77 7.41
N TRP A 194 3.90 0.91 6.08
CA TRP A 194 5.21 1.02 5.42
C TRP A 194 6.00 2.22 5.92
N LEU A 195 5.37 3.40 5.98
CA LEU A 195 6.01 4.61 6.49
C LEU A 195 6.38 4.49 7.97
N ARG A 196 5.53 3.85 8.79
CA ARG A 196 5.85 3.55 10.19
C ARG A 196 7.08 2.65 10.31
N SER A 197 7.13 1.57 9.54
CA SER A 197 8.25 0.61 9.56
C SER A 197 9.56 1.30 9.20
N LEU A 198 9.55 2.16 8.18
CA LEU A 198 10.70 2.97 7.81
C LEU A 198 11.09 3.99 8.89
N ALA A 199 10.10 4.57 9.57
CA ALA A 199 10.33 5.52 10.66
C ALA A 199 10.93 4.88 11.93
N ARG A 200 10.93 3.55 12.07
CA ARG A 200 11.56 2.85 13.22
C ARG A 200 13.09 2.88 13.22
N GLY A 201 13.72 3.42 12.19
CA GLY A 201 15.17 3.68 12.18
C GLY A 201 15.60 4.67 13.28
N PRO A 202 16.91 4.93 13.42
CA PRO A 202 17.45 5.78 14.49
C PRO A 202 16.75 7.15 14.57
N SER A 203 16.15 7.44 15.74
CA SER A 203 15.50 8.71 16.04
C SER A 203 16.47 9.88 15.86
N GLY A 204 15.96 11.03 15.40
CA GLY A 204 16.75 12.22 15.12
C GLY A 204 17.58 12.16 13.82
N SER A 205 17.53 11.07 13.07
CA SER A 205 18.07 11.05 11.70
C SER A 205 17.16 11.83 10.74
N LYS A 206 17.75 12.47 9.73
CA LYS A 206 16.99 13.15 8.65
C LYS A 206 15.99 12.23 7.95
N CYS A 207 16.29 10.93 7.89
CA CYS A 207 15.40 9.93 7.30
C CYS A 207 14.22 9.63 8.21
N HIS A 208 14.45 9.45 9.51
CA HIS A 208 13.37 9.33 10.50
C HIS A 208 12.42 10.54 10.43
N GLU A 209 12.95 11.77 10.45
CA GLU A 209 12.15 12.99 10.32
C GLU A 209 11.35 13.05 9.02
N LEU A 210 11.97 12.67 7.89
CA LEU A 210 11.29 12.60 6.59
C LEU A 210 10.11 11.63 6.64
N TYR A 211 10.29 10.43 7.20
CA TYR A 211 9.22 9.42 7.25
C TYR A 211 8.09 9.82 8.19
N MET A 212 8.41 10.40 9.35
CA MET A 212 7.40 10.93 10.27
C MET A 212 6.60 12.07 9.63
N LYS A 213 7.29 12.99 8.93
CA LYS A 213 6.63 14.07 8.19
C LYS A 213 5.76 13.53 7.05
N ALA A 214 6.24 12.53 6.31
CA ALA A 214 5.48 11.88 5.24
C ALA A 214 4.26 11.14 5.77
N LEU A 215 4.35 10.49 6.93
CA LEU A 215 3.24 9.81 7.60
C LEU A 215 2.14 10.81 8.02
N ASP A 216 2.50 11.94 8.65
CA ASP A 216 1.51 12.98 8.99
C ASP A 216 0.92 13.63 7.73
N GLY A 217 1.75 13.92 6.72
CA GLY A 217 1.28 14.47 5.45
C GLY A 217 0.36 13.51 4.69
N PHE A 218 0.62 12.20 4.75
CA PHE A 218 -0.23 11.17 4.18
C PHE A 218 -1.56 11.07 4.94
N ARG A 219 -1.54 11.14 6.28
CA ARG A 219 -2.75 11.21 7.10
C ARG A 219 -3.61 12.41 6.72
N LYS A 220 -3.01 13.61 6.62
CA LYS A 220 -3.71 14.84 6.18
C LYS A 220 -4.29 14.68 4.79
N GLN A 221 -3.53 14.12 3.85
CA GLN A 221 -4.00 13.85 2.48
C GLN A 221 -5.22 12.94 2.50
N PHE A 222 -5.14 11.84 3.25
CA PHE A 222 -6.21 10.86 3.36
C PHE A 222 -7.48 11.48 3.98
N VAL A 223 -7.36 12.10 5.15
CA VAL A 223 -8.52 12.65 5.87
C VAL A 223 -9.16 13.82 5.12
N ASN A 224 -8.36 14.72 4.55
CA ASN A 224 -8.89 15.96 3.99
C ASN A 224 -9.37 15.83 2.53
N ARG A 225 -8.89 14.82 1.79
CA ARG A 225 -9.16 14.72 0.35
C ARG A 225 -9.67 13.37 -0.12
N VAL A 226 -9.47 12.30 0.65
CA VAL A 226 -9.82 10.95 0.21
C VAL A 226 -11.00 10.41 0.99
N LEU A 227 -11.00 10.55 2.31
CA LEU A 227 -12.10 10.14 3.17
C LEU A 227 -13.24 11.15 3.05
N VAL A 228 -14.33 10.75 2.40
CA VAL A 228 -15.52 11.59 2.21
C VAL A 228 -16.73 10.97 2.92
N LYS A 229 -17.70 11.79 3.31
CA LYS A 229 -18.99 11.30 3.84
C LYS A 229 -20.00 11.23 2.70
N SER A 230 -20.63 10.07 2.54
CA SER A 230 -21.72 9.90 1.57
C SER A 230 -23.02 10.54 2.07
N SER A 231 -24.02 10.61 1.18
CA SER A 231 -25.41 10.92 1.55
C SER A 231 -26.02 9.90 2.51
N SER A 232 -25.52 8.65 2.51
CA SER A 232 -25.91 7.60 3.46
C SER A 232 -25.20 7.71 4.82
N SER A 233 -24.42 8.77 5.06
CA SER A 233 -23.61 9.00 6.26
C SER A 233 -22.53 7.94 6.53
N LEU A 234 -22.28 7.05 5.57
CA LEU A 234 -21.16 6.13 5.61
C LEU A 234 -19.90 6.83 5.07
N PRO A 235 -18.73 6.53 5.64
CA PRO A 235 -17.49 6.96 5.01
C PRO A 235 -17.40 6.34 3.61
N LEU A 236 -16.81 7.04 2.66
CA LEU A 236 -16.42 6.54 1.36
C LEU A 236 -14.99 7.01 1.10
N LEU A 237 -14.33 6.37 0.15
CA LEU A 237 -13.04 6.81 -0.33
C LEU A 237 -13.18 7.35 -1.74
N GLU A 238 -12.58 8.49 -2.03
CA GLU A 238 -12.26 8.85 -3.41
C GLU A 238 -11.30 7.78 -3.97
N ASN A 239 -11.42 7.47 -5.27
CA ASN A 239 -10.64 6.40 -5.86
C ASN A 239 -9.12 6.68 -5.87
N PHE A 240 -8.71 7.96 -5.89
CA PHE A 240 -7.31 8.35 -6.01
C PHE A 240 -6.84 9.26 -4.88
N LEU A 241 -5.57 9.13 -4.51
CA LEU A 241 -4.97 9.89 -3.41
C LEU A 241 -4.93 11.40 -3.61
N ASP A 242 -5.07 11.91 -4.84
CA ASP A 242 -5.18 13.35 -5.10
C ASP A 242 -6.56 13.94 -4.74
N GLY A 243 -7.54 13.07 -4.45
CA GLY A 243 -8.93 13.43 -4.18
C GLY A 243 -9.82 13.38 -5.42
N SER A 244 -9.29 12.98 -6.58
CA SER A 244 -10.13 12.69 -7.74
C SER A 244 -10.84 11.34 -7.58
N ASN A 245 -12.02 11.23 -8.18
CA ASN A 245 -12.94 10.12 -7.93
C ASN A 245 -13.60 9.58 -9.20
N GLY A 246 -12.87 9.56 -10.31
CA GLY A 246 -13.39 8.99 -11.55
C GLY A 246 -13.12 7.50 -11.72
N VAL A 247 -13.35 7.03 -12.94
CA VAL A 247 -13.30 5.61 -13.30
C VAL A 247 -11.88 5.02 -13.24
N TYR A 248 -11.72 3.89 -12.54
CA TYR A 248 -10.46 3.15 -12.44
C TYR A 248 -10.57 1.75 -13.06
N ARG A 249 -9.50 1.28 -13.72
CA ARG A 249 -9.42 -0.07 -14.32
C ARG A 249 -10.54 -0.39 -15.31
N TYR A 250 -10.91 0.58 -16.14
CA TYR A 250 -11.89 0.37 -17.20
C TYR A 250 -11.38 -0.62 -18.25
N GLY A 251 -12.18 -1.64 -18.58
CA GLY A 251 -11.81 -2.71 -19.51
C GLY A 251 -10.73 -3.64 -18.98
N TYR A 252 -10.50 -3.68 -17.67
CA TYR A 252 -9.49 -4.55 -17.08
C TYR A 252 -9.84 -6.02 -17.25
N ALA A 253 -8.85 -6.86 -17.61
CA ALA A 253 -9.05 -8.25 -18.03
C ALA A 253 -9.91 -9.10 -17.09
N THR A 254 -9.85 -8.82 -15.78
CA THR A 254 -10.60 -9.58 -14.77
C THR A 254 -11.95 -8.97 -14.39
N LEU A 255 -12.32 -7.81 -14.93
CA LEU A 255 -13.61 -7.16 -14.69
C LEU A 255 -14.54 -7.32 -15.90
N GLY A 256 -13.98 -7.51 -17.09
CA GLY A 256 -14.72 -7.63 -18.34
C GLY A 256 -14.67 -6.35 -19.17
N GLU A 257 -15.12 -6.46 -20.41
CA GLU A 257 -15.19 -5.33 -21.33
C GLU A 257 -16.21 -4.30 -20.83
N SER A 258 -15.87 -3.02 -20.97
CA SER A 258 -16.72 -1.90 -20.51
C SER A 258 -17.08 -1.89 -19.02
N GLN A 259 -16.35 -2.64 -18.19
CA GLN A 259 -16.47 -2.63 -16.73
C GLN A 259 -15.28 -1.91 -16.10
N GLY A 260 -15.46 -1.34 -14.92
CA GLY A 260 -14.43 -0.66 -14.15
C GLY A 260 -14.93 -0.34 -12.75
N TYR A 261 -14.06 0.20 -11.90
CA TYR A 261 -14.47 0.80 -10.64
C TYR A 261 -15.01 2.20 -10.95
N GLY A 262 -16.28 2.44 -10.65
CA GLY A 262 -16.90 3.77 -10.66
C GLY A 262 -16.47 4.61 -9.46
N PRO A 263 -16.97 5.86 -9.36
CA PRO A 263 -16.75 6.72 -8.22
C PRO A 263 -17.00 6.00 -6.89
N ASN A 264 -16.07 6.15 -5.95
CA ASN A 264 -16.08 5.57 -4.61
C ASN A 264 -16.08 4.04 -4.51
N GLU A 265 -16.05 3.30 -5.61
CA GLU A 265 -16.09 1.83 -5.60
C GLU A 265 -14.82 1.16 -5.05
N MET A 266 -13.82 1.97 -4.67
CA MET A 266 -12.64 1.52 -3.93
C MET A 266 -12.78 1.62 -2.40
N SER A 267 -13.96 1.99 -1.88
CA SER A 267 -14.21 2.18 -0.44
C SER A 267 -14.00 0.92 0.39
N GLY A 268 -14.08 -0.27 -0.21
CA GLY A 268 -13.73 -1.53 0.45
C GLY A 268 -12.30 -1.57 1.01
N SER A 269 -11.39 -0.76 0.46
CA SER A 269 -10.00 -0.65 0.95
C SER A 269 -9.87 0.04 2.30
N LEU A 270 -10.88 0.81 2.74
CA LEU A 270 -10.95 1.33 4.10
C LEU A 270 -11.01 0.20 5.13
N VAL A 271 -11.69 -0.90 4.78
CA VAL A 271 -11.95 -2.01 5.69
C VAL A 271 -10.81 -3.04 5.72
N HIS A 272 -10.33 -3.47 4.55
CA HIS A 272 -9.28 -4.50 4.50
C HIS A 272 -7.85 -3.94 4.47
N GLY A 273 -7.70 -2.61 4.36
CA GLY A 273 -6.42 -1.93 4.27
C GLY A 273 -5.87 -1.52 5.64
N TRP A 274 -4.72 -0.83 5.63
CA TRP A 274 -4.03 -0.42 6.87
C TRP A 274 -4.29 1.03 7.27
N TYR A 275 -5.35 1.66 6.74
CA TYR A 275 -5.69 3.06 7.05
C TYR A 275 -5.97 3.32 8.53
N ALA A 276 -6.41 2.31 9.29
CA ALA A 276 -6.61 2.43 10.74
C ALA A 276 -5.35 2.88 11.50
N PHE A 277 -4.16 2.54 11.01
CA PHE A 277 -2.89 2.95 11.59
C PHE A 277 -2.52 4.41 11.30
N LEU A 278 -3.36 5.19 10.63
CA LEU A 278 -3.18 6.63 10.56
C LEU A 278 -3.71 7.34 11.82
N GLY A 279 -4.59 6.70 12.59
CA GLY A 279 -5.21 7.28 13.79
C GLY A 279 -6.02 8.55 13.51
N GLY A 280 -6.38 9.26 14.57
CA GLY A 280 -7.17 10.51 14.48
C GLY A 280 -8.67 10.30 14.62
N LYS A 281 -9.36 11.38 15.00
CA LYS A 281 -10.80 11.34 15.33
C LYS A 281 -11.65 11.01 14.12
N GLU A 282 -11.28 11.50 12.95
CA GLU A 282 -12.01 11.31 11.70
C GLU A 282 -12.06 9.83 11.29
N LEU A 283 -10.95 9.11 11.47
CA LEU A 283 -10.88 7.67 11.21
C LEU A 283 -11.62 6.86 12.28
N GLN A 284 -11.52 7.25 13.55
CA GLN A 284 -12.32 6.62 14.61
C GLN A 284 -13.82 6.73 14.34
N GLU A 285 -14.29 7.93 13.97
CA GLU A 285 -15.68 8.16 13.57
C GLU A 285 -16.06 7.34 12.34
N ALA A 286 -15.19 7.25 11.33
CA ALA A 286 -15.42 6.42 10.15
C ALA A 286 -15.61 4.94 10.51
N PHE A 287 -14.71 4.36 11.30
CA PHE A 287 -14.81 2.95 11.71
C PHE A 287 -15.98 2.71 12.67
N LYS A 288 -16.31 3.66 13.54
CA LYS A 288 -17.51 3.59 14.39
C LYS A 288 -18.79 3.57 13.56
N SER A 289 -18.90 4.41 12.53
CA SER A 289 -20.05 4.41 11.61
C SER A 289 -20.17 3.09 10.85
N LEU A 290 -19.04 2.50 10.44
CA LEU A 290 -19.01 1.18 9.80
C LEU A 290 -19.45 0.06 10.74
N GLU A 291 -18.97 0.07 11.98
CA GLU A 291 -19.37 -0.90 13.00
C GLU A 291 -20.88 -0.82 13.27
N MET A 292 -21.42 0.38 13.46
CA MET A 292 -22.86 0.58 13.68
C MET A 292 -23.70 0.01 12.53
N ARG A 293 -23.26 0.20 11.27
CA ARG A 293 -23.93 -0.35 10.08
C ARG A 293 -23.97 -1.88 10.07
N ILE A 294 -22.87 -2.51 10.47
CA ILE A 294 -22.79 -3.98 10.55
C ILE A 294 -23.67 -4.50 11.68
N VAL A 295 -23.61 -3.87 12.86
CA VAL A 295 -24.43 -4.26 14.03
C VAL A 295 -25.92 -4.12 13.73
N SER A 296 -26.33 -3.07 13.01
CA SER A 296 -27.71 -2.89 12.57
C SER A 296 -28.15 -3.82 11.44
N LYS A 297 -27.23 -4.65 10.90
CA LYS A 297 -27.44 -5.57 9.77
C LYS A 297 -27.99 -4.87 8.52
N GLU A 298 -27.71 -3.58 8.39
CA GLU A 298 -28.08 -2.82 7.22
C GLU A 298 -27.24 -3.24 6.01
N ALA A 299 -27.82 -3.14 4.82
CA ALA A 299 -27.14 -3.51 3.59
C ALA A 299 -25.87 -2.66 3.39
N ILE A 300 -24.75 -3.31 3.08
CA ILE A 300 -23.51 -2.62 2.71
C ILE A 300 -23.68 -2.02 1.31
N PRO A 301 -23.35 -0.72 1.09
CA PRO A 301 -23.44 -0.07 -0.21
C PRO A 301 -22.59 -0.77 -1.29
N GLU A 302 -22.93 -0.60 -2.57
CA GLU A 302 -22.17 -1.22 -3.67
C GLU A 302 -20.75 -0.66 -3.80
N GLU A 303 -20.54 0.60 -3.39
CA GLU A 303 -19.26 1.30 -3.35
C GLU A 303 -18.22 0.57 -2.49
N TYR A 304 -18.67 -0.21 -1.51
CA TYR A 304 -17.80 -1.04 -0.67
C TYR A 304 -17.45 -2.39 -1.28
N LYS A 305 -18.23 -2.83 -2.26
CA LYS A 305 -18.10 -4.15 -2.88
C LYS A 305 -17.33 -4.06 -4.20
N GLY A 306 -17.44 -2.95 -4.93
CA GLY A 306 -16.81 -2.72 -6.24
C GLY A 306 -17.35 -3.64 -7.34
N PRO A 307 -16.79 -3.66 -8.57
CA PRO A 307 -17.24 -4.56 -9.64
C PRO A 307 -16.93 -6.04 -9.32
N LEU A 308 -17.69 -6.95 -9.93
CA LEU A 308 -17.38 -8.39 -9.88
C LEU A 308 -16.09 -8.66 -10.66
N SER A 309 -15.22 -9.50 -10.10
CA SER A 309 -13.98 -9.90 -10.74
C SER A 309 -13.95 -11.41 -10.96
N SER A 310 -13.39 -11.85 -12.09
CA SER A 310 -13.17 -13.26 -12.41
C SER A 310 -12.02 -13.91 -11.63
N ARG A 311 -11.30 -13.14 -10.80
CA ARG A 311 -10.21 -13.67 -9.98
C ARG A 311 -10.74 -14.66 -8.96
N ASP A 312 -10.11 -15.84 -8.90
CA ASP A 312 -10.35 -16.78 -7.83
C ASP A 312 -9.92 -16.16 -6.48
N ARG A 313 -10.77 -16.34 -5.47
CA ARG A 313 -10.57 -15.81 -4.13
C ARG A 313 -10.94 -16.89 -3.12
N HIS A 314 -10.18 -16.93 -2.04
CA HIS A 314 -10.54 -17.75 -0.89
C HIS A 314 -12.02 -17.51 -0.51
N PRO A 315 -12.81 -18.54 -0.19
CA PRO A 315 -14.26 -18.41 0.06
C PRO A 315 -14.64 -17.36 1.12
N PHE A 316 -13.75 -17.09 2.08
CA PHE A 316 -13.95 -16.05 3.09
C PHE A 316 -13.78 -14.61 2.57
N PHE A 317 -13.06 -14.43 1.47
CA PHE A 317 -12.75 -13.14 0.84
C PHE A 317 -13.48 -12.94 -0.50
N SER A 318 -14.34 -13.87 -0.89
CA SER A 318 -15.21 -13.66 -2.06
C SER A 318 -16.17 -12.52 -1.75
N LYS A 319 -16.44 -11.66 -2.75
CA LYS A 319 -17.16 -10.39 -2.58
C LYS A 319 -18.49 -10.56 -1.85
N ASN A 320 -19.24 -11.63 -2.16
CA ASN A 320 -20.55 -11.89 -1.56
C ASN A 320 -20.48 -12.49 -0.16
N ASN A 321 -19.42 -13.25 0.14
CA ASN A 321 -19.29 -13.94 1.43
C ASN A 321 -18.60 -13.07 2.47
N TYR A 322 -17.63 -12.24 2.09
CA TYR A 322 -16.83 -11.40 2.99
C TYR A 322 -17.68 -10.54 3.94
N TRP A 323 -18.81 -10.02 3.44
CA TRP A 323 -19.76 -9.21 4.21
C TRP A 323 -20.80 -10.01 4.99
N LYS A 324 -20.88 -11.33 4.78
CA LYS A 324 -21.92 -12.21 5.36
C LYS A 324 -21.38 -13.26 6.32
N ASN A 325 -20.06 -13.50 6.31
CA ASN A 325 -19.41 -14.58 7.07
C ASN A 325 -18.69 -14.10 8.34
N GLY A 326 -18.91 -12.85 8.76
CA GLY A 326 -18.27 -12.23 9.93
C GLY A 326 -16.84 -11.71 9.71
N PHE A 327 -16.26 -11.90 8.53
CA PHE A 327 -14.86 -11.51 8.29
C PHE A 327 -14.70 -9.99 8.13
N ALA A 328 -15.63 -9.33 7.42
CA ALA A 328 -15.67 -7.86 7.36
C ALA A 328 -15.91 -7.23 8.75
N GLU A 329 -16.78 -7.84 9.56
CA GLU A 329 -17.05 -7.42 10.93
C GLU A 329 -15.79 -7.47 11.78
N LEU A 330 -15.07 -8.60 11.74
CA LEU A 330 -13.79 -8.74 12.42
C LEU A 330 -12.79 -7.65 12.00
N HIS A 331 -12.64 -7.40 10.70
CA HIS A 331 -11.74 -6.34 10.22
C HIS A 331 -12.15 -4.95 10.72
N ILE A 332 -13.44 -4.62 10.72
CA ILE A 332 -13.93 -3.31 11.17
C ILE A 332 -13.70 -3.14 12.67
N VAL A 333 -13.99 -4.16 13.47
CA VAL A 333 -13.75 -4.13 14.92
C VAL A 333 -12.26 -3.96 15.21
N LEU A 334 -11.39 -4.72 14.55
CA LEU A 334 -9.93 -4.58 14.71
C LEU A 334 -9.45 -3.20 14.28
N ALA A 335 -9.91 -2.69 13.13
CA ALA A 335 -9.55 -1.37 12.62
C ALA A 335 -9.98 -0.25 13.58
N LYS A 336 -11.17 -0.34 14.16
CA LYS A 336 -11.65 0.58 15.20
C LYS A 336 -10.72 0.56 16.41
N LEU A 337 -10.46 -0.62 16.98
CA LEU A 337 -9.59 -0.76 18.16
C LEU A 337 -8.18 -0.20 17.92
N ILE A 338 -7.62 -0.45 16.73
CA ILE A 338 -6.34 0.12 16.32
C ILE A 338 -6.46 1.65 16.32
N SER A 339 -7.44 2.22 15.60
CA SER A 339 -7.58 3.67 15.49
C SER A 339 -7.81 4.38 16.84
N GLU A 340 -8.46 3.71 17.80
CA GLU A 340 -8.63 4.17 19.18
C GLU A 340 -7.29 4.20 19.94
N SER A 341 -6.50 3.13 19.83
CA SER A 341 -5.19 3.04 20.46
C SER A 341 -4.20 4.09 19.93
N GLU A 342 -4.27 4.41 18.63
CA GLU A 342 -3.39 5.39 18.00
C GLU A 342 -3.63 6.83 18.48
N LEU A 343 -4.84 7.14 18.94
CA LEU A 343 -5.15 8.46 19.51
C LEU A 343 -4.62 8.60 20.94
N GLY A 344 -4.57 7.50 21.70
CA GLY A 344 -3.99 7.48 23.04
C GLY A 344 -2.45 7.52 23.05
N ALA A 345 -1.80 7.12 21.96
CA ALA A 345 -0.33 7.19 21.83
C ALA A 345 0.19 8.58 21.42
N GLY A 346 -0.70 9.50 21.04
CA GLY A 346 -0.39 10.86 20.59
C GLY A 346 -0.62 11.97 21.63
N THR A 347 -0.92 11.60 22.87
CA THR A 347 -1.00 12.50 24.05
C THR A 347 0.09 12.14 25.03
#